data_AF-A0A2E2QH28-F1
#
_entry.id   AF-A0A2E2QH28-F1
#
_cell.length_a   1.000
_cell.length_b   1.000
_cell.length_c   1.000
_cell.angle_alpha   90.00
_cell.angle_beta   90.00
_cell.angle_gamma   90.00
#
_symmetry.space_group_name_H-M   'P 1'
#
loop_
_entity.id
_entity.type
_entity.pdbx_description
1 polymer ?
#
loop_
_entity_poly.entity_id
_entity_poly.type
_entity_poly.pdbx_seq_one_letter_code
_entity_poly.pdbx_strand_id
1 'polypeptide(L)'
;MQSAFENDVQWEIALFVIESSLLGKSIDVSGLAHVTGRARNTIAVQVGTMEKEGLLNSLTDNKDQRRKVFLPTENLWSEFDSFVKAVTPDIARASYKLQVT
;
A
#
# COMPACT_ATOMS: atom_id res chain seq x y z
N MET A 1 -4.84 16.84 7.16
CA MET A 1 -3.84 16.43 6.15
C MET A 1 -4.56 15.53 5.18
N GLN A 2 -4.64 15.89 3.90
CA GLN A 2 -5.33 15.06 2.90
C GLN A 2 -4.30 14.09 2.34
N SER A 3 -4.47 12.81 2.66
CA SER A 3 -3.68 11.70 2.13
C SER A 3 -3.94 11.57 0.62
N ALA A 4 -2.93 11.23 -0.19
CA ALA A 4 -3.14 10.85 -1.58
C ALA A 4 -3.97 9.57 -1.73
N PHE A 5 -4.06 8.77 -0.66
CA PHE A 5 -4.99 7.65 -0.56
C PHE A 5 -6.39 8.17 -0.25
N GLU A 6 -7.33 7.88 -1.13
CA GLU A 6 -8.73 8.30 -1.03
C GLU A 6 -9.47 7.59 0.10
N ASN A 7 -8.97 6.45 0.56
CA ASN A 7 -9.60 5.62 1.60
C ASN A 7 -8.59 4.67 2.28
N ASP A 8 -9.02 4.09 3.42
CA ASP A 8 -8.22 3.13 4.21
C ASP A 8 -7.80 1.88 3.41
N VAL A 9 -8.57 1.50 2.38
CA VAL A 9 -8.26 0.32 1.54
C VAL A 9 -7.02 0.57 0.70
N GLN A 10 -6.93 1.75 0.07
CA GLN A 10 -5.78 2.12 -0.74
C GLN A 10 -4.52 2.24 0.13
N TRP A 11 -4.68 2.70 1.37
CA TRP A 11 -3.58 2.72 2.34
C TRP A 11 -3.09 1.32 2.71
N GLU A 12 -3.99 0.40 3.04
CA GLU A 12 -3.63 -1.00 3.32
C GLU A 12 -2.96 -1.65 2.10
N ILE A 13 -3.50 -1.44 0.90
CA ILE A 13 -2.91 -1.96 -0.35
C ILE A 13 -1.49 -1.39 -0.54
N ALA A 14 -1.31 -0.08 -0.37
CA ALA A 14 -0.02 0.58 -0.48
C ALA A 14 1.01 -0.04 0.46
N LEU A 15 0.64 -0.22 1.74
CA LEU A 15 1.50 -0.81 2.76
C LEU A 15 1.96 -2.21 2.35
N PHE A 16 1.04 -3.09 1.95
CA PHE A 16 1.39 -4.47 1.61
C PHE A 16 2.16 -4.60 0.29
N VAL A 17 1.92 -3.72 -0.68
CA VAL A 17 2.71 -3.68 -1.92
C VAL A 17 4.15 -3.22 -1.64
N ILE A 18 4.30 -2.16 -0.83
CA ILE A 18 5.61 -1.66 -0.38
C ILE A 18 6.36 -2.76 0.39
N GLU A 19 5.72 -3.37 1.39
CA GLU A 19 6.33 -4.43 2.19
C GLU A 19 6.74 -5.63 1.32
N SER A 20 5.87 -6.06 0.42
CA SER A 20 6.18 -7.16 -0.51
C SER A 20 7.41 -6.83 -1.35
N SER A 21 7.49 -5.61 -1.89
CA SER A 21 8.64 -5.16 -2.68
C SER A 21 9.94 -5.11 -1.86
N LEU A 22 9.89 -4.66 -0.61
CA LEU A 22 11.06 -4.65 0.29
C LEU A 22 11.57 -6.06 0.60
N LEU A 23 10.65 -7.03 0.65
CA LEU A 23 10.97 -8.44 0.87
C LEU A 23 11.34 -9.21 -0.42
N GLY A 24 11.39 -8.52 -1.58
CA GLY A 24 11.63 -9.17 -2.87
C GLY A 24 10.52 -10.14 -3.29
N LYS A 25 9.31 -9.96 -2.76
CA LYS A 25 8.12 -10.76 -3.05
C LYS A 25 7.20 -10.02 -4.01
N SER A 26 6.46 -10.79 -4.81
CA SER A 26 5.38 -10.26 -5.63
C SER A 26 4.03 -10.50 -4.96
N ILE A 27 3.11 -9.55 -5.11
CA ILE A 27 1.74 -9.65 -4.57
C ILE A 27 0.73 -9.38 -5.67
N ASP A 28 -0.34 -10.17 -5.71
CA ASP A 28 -1.45 -10.05 -6.66
C ASP A 28 -2.75 -9.70 -5.93
N VAL A 29 -3.85 -9.58 -6.69
CA VAL A 29 -5.18 -9.25 -6.13
C VAL A 29 -5.62 -10.28 -5.08
N SER A 30 -5.27 -11.56 -5.29
CA SER A 30 -5.61 -12.65 -4.37
C SER A 30 -4.88 -12.50 -3.04
N GLY A 31 -3.57 -12.25 -3.09
CA GLY A 31 -2.76 -11.98 -1.90
C GLY A 31 -3.25 -10.75 -1.14
N LEU A 32 -3.48 -9.65 -1.85
CA LEU A 32 -4.02 -8.42 -1.27
C LEU A 32 -5.39 -8.64 -0.61
N ALA A 33 -6.31 -9.35 -1.26
CA ALA A 33 -7.61 -9.70 -0.68
C ALA A 33 -7.49 -10.54 0.59
N HIS A 34 -6.54 -11.48 0.60
CA HIS A 34 -6.29 -12.31 1.78
C HIS A 34 -5.76 -11.50 2.97
N VAL A 35 -4.73 -10.65 2.76
CA VAL A 35 -4.10 -9.90 3.85
C VAL A 35 -4.96 -8.73 4.36
N THR A 36 -5.77 -8.13 3.48
CA THR A 36 -6.70 -7.06 3.88
C THR A 36 -8.02 -7.60 4.43
N GLY A 37 -8.31 -8.89 4.26
CA GLY A 37 -9.59 -9.49 4.63
C GLY A 37 -10.78 -8.97 3.81
N ARG A 38 -10.53 -8.40 2.61
CA ARG A 38 -11.55 -7.79 1.75
C ARG A 38 -11.85 -8.65 0.53
N ALA A 39 -13.02 -8.43 -0.06
CA ALA A 39 -13.41 -9.14 -1.28
C ALA A 39 -12.46 -8.82 -2.45
N ARG A 40 -12.14 -9.83 -3.27
CA ARG A 40 -11.25 -9.67 -4.43
C ARG A 40 -11.69 -8.58 -5.40
N ASN A 41 -13.00 -8.42 -5.60
CA ASN A 41 -13.54 -7.38 -6.48
C ASN A 41 -13.26 -5.97 -5.93
N THR A 42 -13.40 -5.77 -4.62
CA THR A 42 -13.08 -4.50 -3.97
C THR A 42 -11.60 -4.17 -4.17
N ILE A 43 -10.71 -5.13 -3.94
CA ILE A 43 -9.27 -4.95 -4.16
C ILE A 43 -8.96 -4.67 -5.63
N ALA A 44 -9.56 -5.42 -6.56
CA ALA A 44 -9.33 -5.21 -7.99
C ALA A 44 -9.72 -3.80 -8.43
N VAL A 45 -10.84 -3.26 -7.93
CA VAL A 45 -11.28 -1.89 -8.20
C VAL A 45 -10.29 -0.86 -7.64
N GLN A 46 -9.85 -1.05 -6.39
CA GLN A 46 -8.92 -0.11 -5.75
C GLN A 46 -7.54 -0.13 -6.41
N VAL A 47 -7.00 -1.30 -6.70
CA VAL A 47 -5.73 -1.43 -7.42
C VAL A 47 -5.82 -0.79 -8.80
N GLY A 48 -6.90 -1.04 -9.56
CA GLY A 48 -7.08 -0.41 -10.87
C GLY A 48 -7.26 1.12 -10.80
N THR A 49 -7.66 1.67 -9.65
CA THR A 49 -7.71 3.11 -9.40
C THR A 49 -6.31 3.64 -9.13
N MET A 50 -5.57 3.01 -8.21
CA MET A 50 -4.18 3.36 -7.88
C MET A 50 -3.21 3.22 -9.07
N GLU A 51 -3.44 2.27 -9.98
CA GLU A 51 -2.69 2.17 -11.25
C GLU A 51 -2.93 3.39 -12.14
N LYS A 52 -4.18 3.87 -12.25
CA LYS A 52 -4.51 5.06 -13.05
C LYS A 52 -3.94 6.34 -12.45
N GLU A 53 -3.82 6.39 -11.13
CA GLU A 53 -3.20 7.49 -10.39
C GLU A 53 -1.66 7.44 -10.45
N GLY A 54 -1.09 6.39 -11.05
CA GLY A 54 0.36 6.22 -11.16
C GLY A 54 1.03 5.85 -9.84
N LEU A 55 0.29 5.30 -8.88
CA LEU A 55 0.80 4.79 -7.61
C LEU A 55 1.29 3.34 -7.73
N LEU A 56 0.71 2.56 -8.64
CA LEU A 56 1.07 1.16 -8.85
C LEU A 56 1.45 0.90 -10.30
N ASN A 57 2.45 0.04 -10.49
CA ASN A 57 2.70 -0.64 -11.75
C ASN A 57 2.23 -2.10 -11.64
N SER A 58 1.67 -2.66 -12.71
CA SER A 58 1.45 -4.10 -12.83
C SER A 58 2.42 -4.74 -13.80
N LEU A 59 2.89 -5.93 -13.43
CA LEU A 59 3.63 -6.83 -14.29
C LEU A 59 2.86 -8.15 -14.41
N THR A 60 2.97 -8.79 -15.57
CA THR A 60 2.49 -10.16 -15.73
C THR A 60 3.49 -11.12 -15.07
N ASP A 61 2.99 -12.06 -14.26
CA ASP A 61 3.82 -13.07 -13.61
C ASP A 61 4.44 -14.00 -14.66
N ASN A 62 5.77 -14.18 -14.61
CA ASN A 62 6.50 -15.02 -15.56
C ASN A 62 6.12 -16.51 -15.46
N LYS A 63 5.59 -16.96 -14.31
CA LYS A 63 5.17 -18.34 -14.08
C LYS A 63 3.69 -18.57 -14.41
N ASP A 64 2.88 -17.51 -14.36
CA ASP A 64 1.46 -17.55 -14.72
C ASP A 64 1.08 -16.27 -15.49
N GLN A 65 1.02 -16.37 -16.81
CA GLN A 65 0.73 -15.23 -17.69
C GLN A 65 -0.68 -14.64 -17.49
N ARG A 66 -1.55 -15.29 -16.70
CA ARG A 66 -2.88 -14.78 -16.35
C ARG A 66 -2.85 -13.99 -15.04
N ARG A 67 -1.77 -14.06 -14.28
CA ARG A 67 -1.60 -13.40 -12.99
C ARG A 67 -0.88 -12.07 -13.17
N LYS A 68 -1.50 -11.00 -12.69
CA LYS A 68 -0.86 -9.69 -12.56
C LYS A 68 -0.35 -9.51 -11.13
N VAL A 69 0.88 -9.06 -11.00
CA VAL A 69 1.50 -8.69 -9.72
C VAL A 69 1.78 -7.20 -9.69
N PHE A 70 1.75 -6.61 -8.51
CA PHE A 70 1.83 -5.17 -8.33
C PHE A 70 3.16 -4.76 -7.71
N LEU A 71 3.70 -3.66 -8.21
CA LEU A 71 4.92 -3.03 -7.74
C LEU A 71 4.65 -1.56 -7.38
N PRO A 72 5.30 -1.04 -6.32
CA PRO A 72 5.18 0.36 -5.97
C PRO A 72 5.89 1.23 -7.03
N THR A 73 5.29 2.35 -7.41
CA THR A 73 5.96 3.39 -8.21
C THR A 73 6.76 4.33 -7.31
N GLU A 74 7.62 5.16 -7.90
CA GLU A 74 8.31 6.23 -7.17
C GLU A 74 7.31 7.20 -6.50
N ASN A 75 6.18 7.48 -7.15
CA ASN A 75 5.12 8.30 -6.59
C ASN A 75 4.54 7.68 -5.31
N LEU A 76 4.26 6.38 -5.32
CA LEU A 76 3.75 5.71 -4.14
C LEU A 76 4.74 5.73 -2.98
N TRP A 77 6.03 5.55 -3.26
CA TRP A 77 7.09 5.71 -2.25
C TRP A 77 7.11 7.11 -1.65
N SER A 78 6.99 8.14 -2.48
CA SER A 78 6.97 9.54 -2.03
C SER A 78 5.74 9.84 -1.16
N GLU A 79 4.57 9.36 -1.54
CA GLU A 79 3.33 9.53 -0.76
C GLU A 79 3.40 8.79 0.58
N PHE A 80 3.93 7.56 0.57
CA PHE A 80 4.12 6.78 1.79
C PHE A 80 5.11 7.45 2.75
N ASP A 81 6.26 7.92 2.26
CA ASP A 81 7.26 8.63 3.07
C ASP A 81 6.70 9.94 3.65
N SER A 82 5.95 10.70 2.84
CA SER A 82 5.29 11.93 3.27
C SER A 82 4.29 11.67 4.40
N PHE A 83 3.50 10.60 4.27
CA PHE A 83 2.57 10.18 5.33
C PHE A 83 3.30 9.77 6.61
N VAL A 84 4.30 8.89 6.51
CA VAL A 84 5.08 8.43 7.67
C VAL A 84 5.70 9.62 8.40
N LYS A 85 6.30 10.57 7.68
CA LYS A 85 6.88 11.79 8.26
C LYS A 85 5.86 12.68 8.96
N ALA A 86 4.62 12.71 8.50
CA ALA A 86 3.58 13.48 9.16
C ALA A 86 3.04 12.81 10.42
N VAL A 87 2.96 11.47 10.44
CA VAL A 87 2.41 10.72 11.58
C VAL A 87 3.47 10.45 12.66
N THR A 88 4.75 10.33 12.28
CA THR A 88 5.86 10.04 13.22
C THR A 88 5.99 11.06 14.36
N PRO A 89 5.87 12.39 14.13
CA PRO A 89 5.90 13.38 15.21
C PRO A 89 4.77 13.18 16.24
N ASP A 90 3.57 12.81 15.79
CA ASP A 90 2.42 12.60 16.66
C ASP A 90 2.55 11.30 17.46
N ILE A 91 3.08 10.23 16.86
CA ILE A 91 3.41 8.98 17.57
C ILE A 91 4.53 9.25 18.59
N ALA A 92 5.61 9.92 18.21
CA ALA A 92 6.71 10.24 19.11
C ALA A 92 6.22 11.07 20.31
N ARG A 93 5.30 12.02 20.07
CA ARG A 93 4.69 12.83 21.13
C ARG A 93 3.74 12.04 22.03
N ALA A 94 2.96 11.11 21.46
CA ALA A 94 2.10 10.21 22.23
C ALA A 94 2.93 9.26 23.10
N SER A 95 4.00 8.69 22.56
CA SER A 95 4.93 7.83 23.29
C SER A 95 5.65 8.57 24.43
N TYR A 96 6.05 9.83 24.22
CA TYR A 96 6.64 10.64 25.30
C TYR A 96 5.65 10.89 26.44
N LYS A 97 4.38 11.24 26.15
CA LYS A 97 3.38 11.46 27.20
C LYS A 97 3.11 10.23 28.07
N LEU A 98 3.17 9.03 27.49
CA LEU A 98 2.99 7.78 28.24
C LEU A 98 4.18 7.43 29.15
N GLN A 99 5.38 7.93 28.85
CA GLN A 99 6.58 7.70 29.68
C GLN A 99 6.70 8.64 30.88
N VAL A 100 5.91 9.72 30.93
CA VAL A 100 5.96 10.75 31.98
C VAL A 100 4.77 10.67 32.94
N THR A 101 3.99 9.58 32.86
CA THR A 101 2.93 9.19 33.81
C THR A 101 3.31 7.89 34.51
#